data_AF-A0A4Y2NUN3-F1
#
_entry.id   AF-A0A4Y2NUN3-F1
#
_cell.length_a   1.000
_cell.length_b   1.000
_cell.length_c   1.000
_cell.angle_alpha   90.00
_cell.angle_beta   90.00
_cell.angle_gamma   90.00
#
_symmetry.space_group_name_H-M   'P 1'
#
loop_
_entity.id
_entity.type
_entity.pdbx_description
1 polymer ?
#
loop_
_entity_poly.entity_id
_entity_poly.type
_entity_poly.pdbx_seq_one_letter_code
_entity_poly.pdbx_strand_id
1 'polypeptide(L)'
;MRLHTIKGPNSYAMLKTVDGRVCDTFREAYQKLGLLENDEHWTKTMSEAMLTSSPDQIRNLFAIILTTCNPSNPRFLWDKFRESMSEDFLPRVGRNNVTCDIQFSSEIFNNLLIILESKCMSICSKTLSQLGLQSPERNLDITTNADLLREKKLQYR
;
A
#
# COMPACT_ATOMS: atom_id res chain seq x y z
N MET A 1 9.70 -18.81 -53.16
CA MET A 1 9.41 -17.94 -51.99
C MET A 1 10.04 -18.57 -50.75
N ARG A 2 10.89 -17.83 -50.03
CA ARG A 2 11.72 -18.34 -48.94
C ARG A 2 11.07 -17.93 -47.61
N LEU A 3 10.46 -18.88 -46.90
CA LEU A 3 9.84 -18.65 -45.59
C LEU A 3 10.94 -18.38 -44.57
N HIS A 4 11.07 -17.14 -44.13
CA HIS A 4 11.88 -16.78 -42.97
C HIS A 4 11.10 -17.22 -41.73
N THR A 5 11.31 -18.46 -41.30
CA THR A 5 10.90 -18.91 -39.96
C THR A 5 11.75 -18.12 -38.96
N ILE A 6 11.20 -17.04 -38.43
CA ILE A 6 11.77 -16.33 -37.30
C ILE A 6 11.73 -17.34 -36.14
N LYS A 7 12.88 -17.93 -35.81
CA LYS A 7 13.02 -18.80 -34.63
C LYS A 7 12.78 -17.93 -33.40
N GLY A 8 11.60 -18.06 -32.80
CA GLY A 8 11.34 -17.51 -31.47
C GLY A 8 12.35 -18.07 -30.46
N PRO A 9 12.55 -17.42 -29.30
CA PRO A 9 13.53 -17.85 -28.31
C PRO A 9 13.23 -19.30 -27.85
N ASN A 10 14.06 -20.26 -28.24
CA ASN A 10 13.85 -21.71 -28.04
C ASN A 10 14.27 -22.18 -26.63
N SER A 11 14.19 -21.33 -25.61
CA SER A 11 14.61 -21.70 -24.26
C SER A 11 14.00 -20.77 -23.21
N TYR A 12 13.46 -21.37 -22.15
CA TYR A 12 12.95 -20.70 -20.96
C TYR A 12 14.02 -19.82 -20.27
N ALA A 13 15.32 -20.15 -20.47
CA ALA A 13 16.42 -19.33 -20.00
C ALA A 13 16.57 -18.03 -20.80
N MET A 14 16.21 -18.03 -22.08
CA MET A 14 16.31 -16.85 -22.96
C MET A 14 15.30 -15.76 -22.60
N LEU A 15 14.16 -16.14 -22.01
CA LEU A 15 13.17 -15.22 -21.42
C LEU A 15 13.68 -14.54 -20.13
N LYS A 16 14.64 -15.15 -19.44
CA LYS A 16 15.30 -14.56 -18.26
C LYS A 16 16.55 -13.76 -18.61
N THR A 17 17.03 -13.85 -19.84
CA THR A 17 18.27 -13.19 -20.26
C THR A 17 17.98 -11.78 -20.75
N VAL A 18 18.49 -10.79 -20.01
CA VAL A 18 18.45 -9.38 -20.42
C VAL A 18 19.88 -8.89 -20.58
N ASP A 19 20.19 -8.35 -21.75
CA ASP A 19 21.52 -7.82 -22.08
C ASP A 19 22.67 -8.82 -21.78
N GLY A 20 22.45 -10.10 -22.13
CA GLY A 20 23.43 -11.17 -21.92
C GLY A 20 23.54 -11.71 -20.48
N ARG A 21 22.78 -11.19 -19.51
CA ARG A 21 22.73 -11.72 -18.13
C ARG A 21 21.41 -12.44 -17.85
N VAL A 22 21.51 -13.68 -17.37
CA VAL A 22 20.35 -14.44 -16.87
C VAL A 22 19.93 -13.83 -15.54
N CYS A 23 18.70 -13.33 -15.46
CA CYS A 23 18.09 -12.84 -14.23
C CYS A 23 17.54 -14.01 -13.41
N ASP A 24 17.50 -13.87 -12.09
CA ASP A 24 17.12 -14.97 -11.20
C ASP A 24 15.62 -15.28 -11.34
N THR A 25 14.82 -14.26 -11.66
CA THR A 25 13.37 -14.39 -11.85
C THR A 25 12.93 -13.81 -13.19
N PHE A 26 11.84 -14.34 -13.74
CA PHE A 26 11.20 -13.76 -14.93
C PHE A 26 10.87 -12.30 -14.70
N ARG A 27 10.36 -11.98 -13.52
CA ARG A 27 9.97 -10.62 -13.15
C ARG A 27 11.13 -9.64 -13.21
N GLU A 28 12.31 -10.03 -12.72
CA GLU A 28 13.52 -9.21 -12.83
C GLU A 28 13.94 -9.01 -14.30
N ALA A 29 13.83 -10.06 -15.13
CA ALA A 29 14.09 -9.94 -16.56
C ALA A 29 13.10 -8.97 -17.24
N TYR A 30 11.81 -9.09 -16.96
CA TYR A 30 10.79 -8.20 -17.50
C TYR A 30 10.96 -6.74 -17.00
N GLN A 31 11.41 -6.53 -15.76
CA GLN A 31 11.77 -5.20 -15.24
C GLN A 31 12.97 -4.61 -15.99
N LYS A 32 14.05 -5.37 -16.20
CA LYS A 32 15.23 -4.89 -16.94
C LYS A 32 14.96 -4.66 -18.43
N LEU A 33 14.00 -5.39 -19.00
CA LEU A 33 13.55 -5.19 -20.38
C LEU A 33 12.62 -3.97 -20.53
N GLY A 34 12.27 -3.28 -19.43
CA GLY A 34 11.31 -2.16 -19.46
C GLY A 34 9.89 -2.59 -19.84
N LEU A 35 9.58 -3.88 -19.72
CA LEU A 35 8.27 -4.46 -20.07
C LEU A 35 7.29 -4.46 -18.89
N LEU A 36 7.79 -4.21 -17.67
CA LEU A 36 6.97 -3.94 -16.50
C LEU A 36 6.96 -2.42 -16.26
N GLU A 37 5.77 -1.84 -16.10
CA GLU A 37 5.65 -0.46 -15.64
C GLU A 37 6.40 -0.30 -14.32
N ASN A 38 7.33 0.65 -14.26
CA ASN A 38 7.99 1.02 -13.02
C ASN A 38 6.91 1.50 -12.04
N ASP A 39 6.97 1.05 -10.78
CA ASP A 39 6.10 1.55 -9.69
C ASP A 39 6.23 3.07 -9.43
N GLU A 40 7.09 3.74 -10.21
CA GLU A 40 7.17 5.18 -10.33
C GLU A 40 5.82 5.81 -10.71
N HIS A 41 5.02 5.16 -11.56
CA HIS A 41 3.69 5.67 -11.90
C HIS A 41 2.79 5.71 -10.65
N TRP A 42 2.73 4.61 -9.87
CA TRP A 42 1.95 4.56 -8.63
C TRP A 42 2.43 5.57 -7.60
N THR A 43 3.74 5.76 -7.53
CA THR A 43 4.36 6.77 -6.69
C THR A 43 3.89 8.17 -7.08
N LYS A 44 3.91 8.50 -8.37
CA LYS A 44 3.45 9.79 -8.89
C LYS A 44 1.96 10.00 -8.63
N THR A 45 1.12 9.02 -8.91
CA THR A 45 -0.34 9.08 -8.68
C THR A 45 -0.65 9.34 -7.20
N MET A 46 0.03 8.63 -6.29
CA MET A 46 -0.13 8.84 -4.85
C MET A 46 0.35 10.23 -4.42
N SER A 47 1.50 10.69 -4.92
CA SER A 47 2.02 12.03 -4.64
C SER A 47 1.07 13.15 -5.12
N GLU A 48 0.43 12.99 -6.28
CA GLU A 48 -0.57 13.95 -6.77
C GLU A 48 -1.83 13.94 -5.89
N ALA A 49 -2.29 12.76 -5.46
CA ALA A 49 -3.44 12.63 -4.57
C ALA A 49 -3.20 13.34 -3.23
N MET A 50 -1.99 13.26 -2.66
CA MET A 50 -1.63 13.94 -1.41
C MET A 50 -1.84 15.46 -1.44
N LEU A 51 -1.73 16.09 -2.61
CA LEU A 51 -1.87 17.53 -2.74
C LEU A 51 -3.32 18.01 -2.71
N THR A 52 -4.27 17.11 -2.99
CA THR A 52 -5.67 17.49 -3.29
C THR A 52 -6.71 16.69 -2.53
N SER A 53 -6.33 15.56 -1.94
CA SER A 53 -7.23 14.57 -1.38
C SER A 53 -7.08 14.44 0.13
N SER A 54 -8.16 14.06 0.80
CA SER A 54 -8.14 13.72 2.22
C SER A 54 -7.41 12.39 2.48
N PRO A 55 -6.91 12.16 3.71
CA PRO A 55 -6.27 10.88 4.07
C PRO A 55 -7.12 9.65 3.75
N ASP A 56 -8.45 9.69 3.91
CA ASP A 56 -9.30 8.55 3.54
C ASP A 56 -9.32 8.29 2.02
N GLN A 57 -9.36 9.33 1.21
CA GLN A 57 -9.28 9.19 -0.25
C GLN A 57 -7.93 8.61 -0.68
N ILE A 58 -6.83 9.03 -0.03
CA ILE A 58 -5.50 8.47 -0.28
C ILE A 58 -5.47 6.98 0.11
N ARG A 59 -6.07 6.60 1.25
CA ARG A 59 -6.22 5.18 1.66
C ARG A 59 -7.01 4.36 0.64
N ASN A 60 -8.09 4.92 0.07
CA ASN A 60 -8.88 4.25 -0.97
C ASN A 60 -8.06 4.03 -2.24
N LEU A 61 -7.35 5.06 -2.70
CA LEU A 61 -6.46 4.95 -3.86
C LEU A 61 -5.38 3.89 -3.64
N PHE A 62 -4.74 3.89 -2.47
CA PHE A 62 -3.73 2.90 -2.12
C PHE A 62 -4.30 1.46 -2.15
N ALA A 63 -5.49 1.25 -1.58
CA ALA A 63 -6.15 -0.06 -1.60
C ALA A 63 -6.46 -0.53 -3.04
N ILE A 64 -6.91 0.38 -3.91
CA ILE A 64 -7.15 0.07 -5.34
C ILE A 64 -5.83 -0.34 -5.99
N ILE A 65 -4.78 0.49 -5.89
CA ILE A 65 -3.46 0.17 -6.46
C ILE A 65 -2.98 -1.21 -5.99
N LEU A 66 -3.05 -1.46 -4.69
CA LEU A 66 -2.61 -2.72 -4.09
C LEU A 66 -3.37 -3.94 -4.63
N THR A 67 -4.68 -3.82 -4.83
CA THR A 67 -5.55 -4.93 -5.19
C THR A 67 -5.72 -5.15 -6.68
N THR A 68 -5.73 -4.08 -7.48
CA THR A 68 -6.02 -4.14 -8.92
C THR A 68 -4.77 -4.01 -9.79
N CYS A 69 -3.77 -3.25 -9.34
CA CYS A 69 -2.58 -2.96 -10.14
C CYS A 69 -1.39 -3.85 -9.78
N ASN A 70 -1.46 -4.57 -8.64
CA ASN A 70 -0.44 -5.50 -8.17
C ASN A 70 0.98 -4.90 -8.24
N PRO A 71 1.24 -3.81 -7.49
CA PRO A 71 2.50 -3.08 -7.56
C PRO A 71 3.68 -4.00 -7.28
N SER A 72 4.81 -3.70 -7.91
CA SER A 72 6.00 -4.51 -7.77
C SER A 72 6.54 -4.49 -6.33
N ASN A 73 6.52 -3.34 -5.66
CA ASN A 73 6.96 -3.18 -4.29
C ASN A 73 5.90 -2.48 -3.43
N PRO A 74 4.88 -3.23 -2.95
CA PRO A 74 3.86 -2.72 -2.06
C PRO A 74 4.43 -2.07 -0.79
N ARG A 75 5.49 -2.66 -0.23
CA ARG A 75 6.13 -2.20 1.00
C ARG A 75 6.78 -0.83 0.83
N PHE A 76 7.43 -0.60 -0.31
CA PHE A 76 8.00 0.71 -0.63
C PHE A 76 6.93 1.80 -0.71
N LEU A 77 5.80 1.53 -1.39
CA LEU A 77 4.68 2.47 -1.44
C LEU A 77 4.10 2.72 -0.05
N TRP A 78 3.93 1.67 0.75
CA TRP A 78 3.50 1.79 2.14
C TRP A 78 4.41 2.70 2.96
N ASP A 79 5.72 2.41 2.99
CA ASP A 79 6.68 3.17 3.81
C ASP A 79 6.74 4.65 3.38
N LYS A 80 6.52 4.93 2.09
CA LYS A 80 6.52 6.29 1.54
C LYS A 80 5.25 7.09 1.89
N PHE A 81 4.09 6.45 1.96
CA PHE A 81 2.79 7.15 2.04
C PHE A 81 2.01 6.92 3.35
N ARG A 82 2.49 6.05 4.25
CA ARG A 82 1.80 5.73 5.51
C ARG A 82 1.52 6.94 6.41
N GLU A 83 2.41 7.93 6.42
CA GLU A 83 2.24 9.15 7.21
C GLU A 83 1.09 10.01 6.69
N SER A 84 1.08 10.28 5.38
CA SER A 84 -0.01 11.03 4.73
C SER A 84 -1.36 10.30 4.82
N MET A 85 -1.35 8.97 4.76
CA MET A 85 -2.54 8.15 4.95
C MET A 85 -3.05 8.12 6.40
N SER A 86 -2.29 8.61 7.38
CA SER A 86 -2.66 8.60 8.81
C SER A 86 -2.63 9.98 9.45
N GLU A 87 -2.53 11.05 8.66
CA GLU A 87 -2.52 12.43 9.14
C GLU A 87 -3.78 12.78 9.96
N ASP A 88 -4.92 12.19 9.60
CA ASP A 88 -6.19 12.38 10.31
C ASP A 88 -6.27 11.64 11.65
N PHE A 89 -5.34 10.74 11.96
CA PHE A 89 -5.25 10.07 13.26
C PHE A 89 -4.52 10.91 14.29
N LEU A 90 -3.81 11.94 13.85
CA LEU A 90 -3.08 12.83 14.73
C LEU A 90 -4.04 13.77 15.47
N PRO A 91 -3.84 14.00 16.78
CA PRO A 91 -4.63 14.96 17.53
C PRO A 91 -4.53 16.34 16.89
N ARG A 92 -5.67 17.00 16.63
CA ARG A 92 -5.69 18.41 16.23
C ARG A 92 -5.21 19.23 17.42
N VAL A 93 -3.94 19.61 17.43
CA VAL A 93 -3.39 20.52 18.45
C VAL A 93 -4.13 21.86 18.33
N GLY A 94 -4.89 22.21 19.38
CA GLY A 94 -5.51 23.53 19.49
C GLY A 94 -4.42 24.61 19.49
N ARG A 95 -4.73 25.80 18.97
CA ARG A 95 -3.83 26.95 18.71
C ARG A 95 -3.17 27.56 19.98
N ASN A 96 -2.91 26.79 21.02
CA ASN A 96 -2.35 27.24 22.28
C ASN A 96 -0.92 26.73 22.38
N ASN A 97 0.03 27.51 21.85
CA ASN A 97 1.49 27.50 22.03
C ASN A 97 2.12 26.36 22.88
N VAL A 98 1.98 25.11 22.44
CA VAL A 98 2.88 24.03 22.80
C VAL A 98 3.29 23.40 21.49
N THR A 99 4.57 23.45 21.18
CA THR A 99 5.17 22.63 20.13
C THR A 99 5.11 21.18 20.62
N CYS A 100 3.92 20.58 20.54
CA CYS A 100 3.79 19.14 20.67
C CYS A 100 4.46 18.59 19.42
N ASP A 101 5.59 17.93 19.60
CA ASP A 101 6.24 17.15 18.56
C ASP A 101 5.22 16.08 18.14
N ILE A 102 4.53 16.30 17.02
CA ILE A 102 3.46 15.42 16.55
C ILE A 102 4.16 14.18 15.99
N GLN A 103 4.30 13.15 16.80
CA GLN A 103 5.04 11.94 16.44
C GLN A 103 4.07 10.85 15.96
N PHE A 104 4.32 10.33 14.75
CA PHE A 104 3.69 9.10 14.29
C PHE A 104 4.18 7.94 15.17
N SER A 105 3.26 7.21 15.77
CA SER A 105 3.55 6.02 16.57
C SER A 105 3.29 4.74 15.78
N SER A 106 3.89 3.64 16.21
CA SER A 106 3.61 2.31 15.66
C SER A 106 2.12 1.94 15.74
N GLU A 107 1.41 2.43 16.76
CA GLU A 107 -0.04 2.22 16.95
C GLU A 107 -0.87 2.91 15.86
N ILE A 108 -0.50 4.14 15.46
CA ILE A 108 -1.15 4.87 14.37
C ILE A 108 -1.03 4.08 13.06
N PHE A 109 0.17 3.58 12.77
CA PHE A 109 0.40 2.76 11.57
C PHE A 109 -0.31 1.40 11.66
N ASN A 110 -0.41 0.81 12.84
CA ASN A 110 -1.19 -0.41 13.04
C ASN A 110 -2.69 -0.19 12.78
N ASN A 111 -3.26 0.89 13.29
CA ASN A 111 -4.65 1.27 13.03
C ASN A 111 -4.88 1.52 11.53
N LEU A 112 -3.92 2.15 10.85
CA LEU A 112 -3.95 2.32 9.40
C LEU A 112 -3.98 0.97 8.66
N LEU A 113 -3.15 0.00 9.08
CA LEU A 113 -3.15 -1.35 8.49
C LEU A 113 -4.51 -2.05 8.67
N ILE A 114 -5.16 -1.93 9.83
CA ILE A 114 -6.49 -2.50 10.07
C ILE A 114 -7.51 -1.94 9.07
N ILE A 115 -7.50 -0.62 8.88
CA ILE A 115 -8.41 0.06 7.94
C ILE A 115 -8.13 -0.37 6.49
N LEU A 116 -6.85 -0.40 6.09
CA LEU A 116 -6.47 -0.83 4.75
C LEU A 116 -6.83 -2.29 4.50
N GLU A 117 -6.66 -3.17 5.49
CA GLU A 117 -7.06 -4.57 5.35
C GLU A 117 -8.56 -4.70 5.12
N SER A 118 -9.39 -3.97 5.86
CA SER A 118 -10.84 -3.94 5.63
C SER A 118 -11.18 -3.49 4.20
N LYS A 119 -10.51 -2.45 3.69
CA LYS A 119 -10.73 -1.95 2.32
C LYS A 119 -10.29 -3.00 1.28
N CYS A 120 -9.14 -3.64 1.46
CA CYS A 120 -8.65 -4.68 0.55
C CYS A 120 -9.54 -5.93 0.55
N MET A 121 -10.01 -6.36 1.73
CA MET A 121 -10.94 -7.46 1.88
C MET A 121 -12.26 -7.20 1.13
N SER A 122 -12.74 -5.95 1.13
CA SER A 122 -13.92 -5.55 0.37
C SER A 122 -13.73 -5.57 -1.15
N ILE A 123 -12.51 -5.36 -1.66
CA ILE A 123 -12.24 -5.26 -3.11
C ILE A 123 -11.91 -6.64 -3.71
N CYS A 124 -11.00 -7.40 -3.09
CA CYS A 124 -10.48 -8.64 -3.66
C CYS A 124 -10.49 -9.84 -2.71
N SER A 125 -11.02 -9.67 -1.49
CA SER A 125 -11.07 -10.73 -0.45
C SER A 125 -9.70 -11.33 -0.11
N LYS A 126 -8.62 -10.57 -0.34
CA LYS A 126 -7.26 -10.92 0.04
C LYS A 126 -6.82 -10.11 1.26
N THR A 127 -6.04 -10.76 2.13
CA THR A 127 -5.40 -10.12 3.28
C THR A 127 -4.23 -9.25 2.85
N LEU A 128 -3.77 -8.35 3.71
CA LEU A 128 -2.59 -7.53 3.41
C LEU A 128 -1.32 -8.39 3.21
N SER A 129 -1.20 -9.50 3.94
CA SER A 129 -0.10 -10.45 3.77
C SER A 129 -0.06 -11.09 2.38
N GLN A 130 -1.23 -11.41 1.81
CA GLN A 130 -1.33 -11.94 0.45
C GLN A 130 -1.02 -10.89 -0.62
N LEU A 131 -1.10 -9.61 -0.26
CA LEU A 131 -0.79 -8.47 -1.12
C LEU A 131 0.65 -7.95 -0.92
N GLY A 132 1.49 -8.66 -0.13
CA GLY A 132 2.89 -8.30 0.07
C GLY A 132 3.12 -7.20 1.11
N LEU A 133 2.16 -6.95 2.00
CA LEU A 133 2.27 -6.04 3.14
C LEU A 133 2.28 -6.79 4.47
N GLN A 134 2.63 -6.07 5.53
CA GLN A 134 2.57 -6.57 6.90
C GLN A 134 1.11 -6.73 7.36
N SER A 135 0.83 -7.82 8.09
CA SER A 135 -0.48 -8.00 8.74
C SER A 135 -0.62 -7.04 9.92
N PRO A 136 -1.81 -6.48 10.17
CA PRO A 136 -2.05 -5.68 11.36
C PRO A 136 -1.97 -6.53 12.63
N GLU A 137 -1.38 -5.97 13.67
CA GLU A 137 -1.39 -6.51 15.03
C GLU A 137 -2.75 -6.23 15.67
N ARG A 138 -3.60 -7.26 15.71
CA ARG A 138 -4.89 -7.21 16.42
C ARG A 138 -4.67 -7.60 17.87
N ASN A 139 -4.19 -6.66 18.69
CA ASN A 139 -4.32 -6.83 20.14
C ASN A 139 -5.82 -6.79 20.47
N LEU A 140 -6.36 -7.93 20.88
CA LEU A 140 -7.79 -8.16 21.17
C LEU A 140 -8.35 -7.28 22.33
N ASP A 141 -7.54 -6.41 22.92
CA ASP A 141 -7.87 -5.71 24.17
C ASP A 141 -8.34 -4.26 24.01
N ILE A 142 -8.40 -3.70 22.79
CA ILE A 142 -8.78 -2.27 22.58
C ILE A 142 -10.18 -2.10 21.96
N THR A 143 -10.81 -3.18 21.48
CA THR A 143 -12.10 -3.09 20.78
C THR A 143 -13.29 -2.72 21.67
N THR A 144 -13.13 -2.68 22.99
CA THR A 144 -14.22 -2.32 23.90
C THR A 144 -14.26 -0.85 24.30
N ASN A 145 -13.19 -0.07 24.14
CA ASN A 145 -13.16 1.26 24.77
C ASN A 145 -13.95 2.34 24.01
N ALA A 146 -13.93 2.34 22.66
CA ALA A 146 -14.67 3.33 21.87
C ALA A 146 -16.20 3.11 21.93
N ASP A 147 -16.64 1.85 21.92
CA ASP A 147 -18.05 1.50 22.04
C ASP A 147 -18.57 1.65 23.49
N LEU A 148 -17.76 1.33 24.52
CA LEU A 148 -18.10 1.61 25.93
C LEU A 148 -18.21 3.12 26.23
N LEU A 149 -17.38 3.95 25.59
CA LEU A 149 -17.46 5.42 25.73
C LEU A 149 -18.70 6.00 25.04
N ARG A 150 -19.20 5.35 23.98
CA ARG A 150 -20.46 5.74 23.32
C ARG A 150 -21.69 5.34 24.13
N GLU A 151 -21.67 4.16 24.75
CA GLU A 151 -22.75 3.71 25.64
C GLU A 151 -22.82 4.53 26.94
N LYS A 152 -21.67 4.87 27.55
CA LYS A 152 -21.66 5.75 28.74
C LYS A 152 -22.22 7.15 28.46
N LYS A 153 -22.11 7.69 27.24
CA LYS A 153 -22.70 9.00 26.89
C LYS A 153 -24.22 8.99 26.72
N LEU A 154 -24.83 7.83 26.51
CA LEU A 154 -26.29 7.69 26.35
C LEU A 154 -27.02 7.44 27.68
N GLN A 155 -26.31 6.96 28.71
CA GLN A 155 -26.90 6.69 30.03
C GLN A 155 -26.99 7.91 30.97
N TYR A 156 -26.41 9.06 30.60
CA TYR A 156 -26.47 10.32 31.38
C TYR A 156 -27.36 11.40 30.72
N ARG A 157 -28.35 10.98 29.92
CA ARG A 157 -29.39 11.88 29.38
C ARG A 157 -30.74 11.56 29.96
#